data_AF-A0A7W3TGM9-F1
#
_entry.id   AF-A0A7W3TGM9-F1
#
_cell.length_a   1.000
_cell.length_b   1.000
_cell.length_c   1.000
_cell.angle_alpha   90.00
_cell.angle_beta   90.00
_cell.angle_gamma   90.00
#
_symmetry.space_group_name_H-M   'P 1'
#
loop_
_entity.id
_entity.type
_entity.pdbx_description
1 polymer ?
#
loop_
_entity_poly.entity_id
_entity_poly.type
_entity_poly.pdbx_seq_one_letter_code
_entity_poly.pdbx_strand_id
1 'polypeptide(L)'
;MSLPVSPSDPPAGRWEPPAHLARSTRLALRRRAAEFPGVVDLLAERWGLIPERVVVPGGRTSMVVLVRACDGTPGVLKLCGRPERAGVEHAALRMWDGRGAVRSRRCDPEAGALLLERLRPAVTLRSLPEAKAVLETVSVGRRLWVEPEPGHPFPSVAERSAEGARFLRRMVSPKPAVSGEAVSDEPDVGDA
;
A
#
# COMPACT_ATOMS: atom_id res chain seq x y z
N MET A 1 44.66 17.64 -12.87
CA MET A 1 44.45 16.18 -12.74
C MET A 1 43.18 15.95 -11.94
N SER A 2 42.07 15.67 -12.62
CA SER A 2 40.81 15.28 -11.97
C SER A 2 40.51 13.84 -12.39
N LEU A 3 40.36 12.95 -11.42
CA LEU A 3 39.98 11.56 -11.67
C LEU A 3 38.50 11.51 -12.08
N PRO A 4 38.11 10.63 -13.03
CA PRO A 4 36.72 10.40 -13.31
C PRO A 4 36.08 9.64 -12.15
N VAL A 5 34.96 10.14 -11.63
CA VAL A 5 34.04 9.32 -10.82
C VAL A 5 33.37 8.35 -11.78
N SER A 6 33.73 7.08 -11.69
CA SER A 6 32.94 6.00 -12.31
C SER A 6 31.52 6.04 -11.71
N PRO A 7 30.46 5.88 -12.51
CA PRO A 7 29.13 5.65 -11.96
C PRO A 7 29.18 4.30 -11.27
N SER A 8 29.28 4.29 -9.95
CA SER A 8 29.10 3.08 -9.16
C SER A 8 27.70 2.55 -9.46
N ASP A 9 27.60 1.32 -9.96
CA ASP A 9 26.33 0.61 -10.00
C ASP A 9 25.66 0.71 -8.62
N PRO A 10 24.36 1.05 -8.54
CA PRO A 10 23.67 1.06 -7.26
C PRO A 10 23.73 -0.38 -6.69
N PRO A 11 23.98 -0.55 -5.38
CA PRO A 11 24.05 -1.89 -4.80
C PRO A 11 22.70 -2.59 -5.02
N ALA A 12 22.73 -3.67 -5.80
CA ALA A 12 21.61 -4.59 -5.92
C ALA A 12 21.19 -5.06 -4.51
N GLY A 13 19.92 -4.83 -4.15
CA GLY A 13 19.31 -5.33 -2.91
C GLY A 13 19.23 -4.34 -1.73
N ARG A 14 18.56 -3.18 -1.88
CA ARG A 14 18.33 -2.24 -0.75
C ARG A 14 16.90 -1.72 -0.56
N TRP A 15 15.88 -2.39 -1.10
CA TRP A 15 14.48 -1.95 -0.95
C TRP A 15 13.59 -3.00 -0.28
N GLU A 16 14.02 -3.45 0.90
CA GLU A 16 13.28 -4.46 1.67
C GLU A 16 11.85 -4.02 2.01
N PRO A 17 10.85 -4.88 1.78
CA PRO A 17 9.49 -4.60 2.20
C PRO A 17 9.41 -4.37 3.71
N PRO A 18 8.62 -3.40 4.17
CA PRO A 18 8.33 -3.25 5.60
C PRO A 18 7.90 -4.57 6.26
N ALA A 19 8.36 -4.83 7.48
CA ALA A 19 8.23 -6.12 8.15
C ALA A 19 6.77 -6.63 8.23
N HIS A 20 5.78 -5.75 8.39
CA HIS A 20 4.37 -6.15 8.44
C HIS A 20 3.80 -6.59 7.08
N LEU A 21 4.39 -6.13 5.96
CA LEU A 21 4.08 -6.65 4.62
C LEU A 21 4.75 -8.00 4.40
N ALA A 22 6.05 -8.10 4.71
CA ALA A 22 6.82 -9.33 4.59
C ALA A 22 6.28 -10.47 5.48
N ARG A 23 5.66 -10.13 6.61
CA ARG A 23 5.05 -11.09 7.55
C ARG A 23 3.53 -11.11 7.49
N SER A 24 2.91 -10.59 6.43
CA SER A 24 1.45 -10.55 6.33
C SER A 24 0.85 -11.96 6.42
N THR A 25 -0.20 -12.12 7.23
CA THR A 25 -1.01 -13.35 7.27
C THR A 25 -1.78 -13.57 5.97
N ARG A 26 -1.94 -12.52 5.15
CA ARG A 26 -2.53 -12.60 3.82
C ARG A 26 -1.46 -13.09 2.84
N LEU A 27 -1.50 -14.38 2.48
CA LEU A 27 -0.51 -15.01 1.61
C LEU A 27 -0.28 -14.25 0.30
N ALA A 28 -1.35 -13.80 -0.36
CA ALA A 28 -1.25 -13.04 -1.61
C ALA A 28 -0.46 -11.73 -1.45
N LEU A 29 -0.71 -11.00 -0.36
CA LEU A 29 0.03 -9.77 -0.05
C LEU A 29 1.49 -10.07 0.26
N ARG A 30 1.77 -11.14 1.02
CA ARG A 30 3.13 -11.55 1.35
C ARG A 30 3.93 -11.94 0.12
N ARG A 31 3.35 -12.75 -0.77
CA ARG A 31 3.98 -13.14 -2.05
C ARG A 31 4.29 -11.92 -2.90
N ARG A 32 3.31 -11.03 -3.07
CA ARG A 32 3.50 -9.79 -3.82
C ARG A 32 4.57 -8.89 -3.20
N ALA A 33 4.63 -8.79 -1.88
CA ALA A 33 5.65 -8.01 -1.20
C ALA A 33 7.07 -8.52 -1.48
N ALA A 34 7.27 -9.84 -1.57
CA ALA A 34 8.56 -10.42 -1.90
C ALA A 34 9.07 -10.06 -3.31
N GLU A 35 8.17 -9.71 -4.24
CA GLU A 35 8.52 -9.28 -5.59
C GLU A 35 8.88 -7.78 -5.67
N PHE A 36 8.52 -6.99 -4.65
CA PHE A 36 8.67 -5.54 -4.71
C PHE A 36 10.10 -5.03 -4.93
N PRO A 37 11.17 -5.60 -4.35
CA PRO A 37 12.53 -5.14 -4.62
C PRO A 37 12.86 -5.17 -6.13
N GLY A 38 12.56 -6.28 -6.81
CA GLY A 38 12.78 -6.40 -8.25
C GLY A 38 11.90 -5.45 -9.08
N VAL A 39 10.67 -5.17 -8.62
CA VAL A 39 9.80 -4.16 -9.25
C VAL A 39 10.37 -2.74 -9.07
N VAL A 40 10.99 -2.43 -7.93
CA VAL A 40 11.67 -1.14 -7.73
C VAL A 40 12.81 -1.00 -8.74
N ASP A 41 13.66 -2.01 -8.87
CA ASP A 41 14.82 -1.96 -9.78
C ASP A 41 14.36 -1.80 -11.23
N LEU A 42 13.39 -2.62 -11.67
CA LEU A 42 12.80 -2.55 -13.00
C LEU A 42 12.22 -1.16 -13.34
N LEU A 43 11.48 -0.57 -12.40
CA LEU A 43 10.85 0.73 -12.61
C LEU A 43 11.82 1.89 -12.44
N ALA A 44 12.86 1.73 -11.62
CA ALA A 44 13.94 2.70 -11.49
C ALA A 44 14.65 2.90 -12.83
N GLU A 45 15.02 1.80 -13.48
CA GLU A 45 15.60 1.82 -14.82
C GLU A 45 14.60 2.39 -15.85
N ARG A 46 13.42 1.78 -15.96
CA ARG A 46 12.42 2.14 -16.98
C ARG A 46 11.95 3.58 -16.89
N TRP A 47 11.81 4.12 -15.68
CA TRP A 47 11.28 5.47 -15.47
C TRP A 47 12.34 6.53 -15.22
N GLY A 48 13.62 6.17 -15.18
CA GLY A 48 14.71 7.10 -14.88
C GLY A 48 14.62 7.64 -13.46
N LEU A 49 14.50 6.73 -12.48
CA LEU A 49 14.40 7.07 -11.07
C LEU A 49 15.63 6.57 -10.32
N ILE A 50 16.07 7.35 -9.34
CA ILE A 50 17.07 7.03 -8.35
C ILE A 50 16.31 6.78 -7.04
N PRO A 51 16.13 5.52 -6.61
CA PRO A 51 15.46 5.26 -5.35
C PRO A 51 16.37 5.64 -4.17
N GLU A 52 15.78 6.22 -3.13
CA GLU A 52 16.49 6.78 -1.98
C GLU A 52 16.29 5.94 -0.72
N ARG A 53 15.05 5.64 -0.35
CA ARG A 53 14.71 4.82 0.82
C ARG A 53 13.28 4.30 0.80
N VAL A 54 13.09 3.13 1.39
CA VAL A 54 11.76 2.63 1.77
C VAL A 54 11.22 3.44 2.97
N VAL A 55 9.94 3.80 2.92
CA VAL A 55 9.25 4.46 4.03
C VAL A 55 8.84 3.41 5.07
N VAL A 56 9.29 3.60 6.32
CA VAL A 56 9.03 2.72 7.46
C VAL A 56 8.28 3.53 8.55
N PRO A 57 7.23 2.97 9.21
CA PRO A 57 6.73 1.61 9.06
C PRO A 57 6.00 1.37 7.73
N GLY A 58 5.62 2.41 6.98
CA GLY A 58 5.01 2.25 5.66
C GLY A 58 3.52 1.89 5.70
N GLY A 59 2.95 1.53 4.54
CA GLY A 59 1.52 1.27 4.37
C GLY A 59 1.13 -0.19 4.65
N ARG A 60 -0.10 -0.43 5.12
CA ARG A 60 -0.58 -1.79 5.48
C ARG A 60 -0.70 -2.77 4.30
N THR A 61 -0.76 -2.25 3.07
CA THR A 61 -1.02 -3.03 1.85
C THR A 61 -0.17 -2.58 0.67
N SER A 62 0.81 -1.72 0.88
CA SER A 62 1.64 -1.16 -0.18
C SER A 62 3.00 -0.76 0.38
N MET A 63 4.05 -1.00 -0.42
CA MET A 63 5.37 -0.46 -0.15
C MET A 63 5.49 0.93 -0.77
N VAL A 64 6.18 1.83 -0.08
CA VAL A 64 6.39 3.21 -0.52
C VAL A 64 7.88 3.48 -0.50
N VAL A 65 8.42 3.91 -1.63
CA VAL A 65 9.84 4.22 -1.83
C VAL A 65 9.95 5.69 -2.20
N LEU A 66 10.79 6.43 -1.47
CA LEU A 66 11.16 7.77 -1.88
C LEU A 66 12.12 7.67 -3.05
N VAL A 67 11.87 8.44 -4.10
CA VAL A 67 12.65 8.40 -5.32
C VAL A 67 12.98 9.83 -5.77
N ARG A 68 13.96 9.93 -6.65
CA ARG A 68 14.31 11.16 -7.36
C ARG A 68 14.39 10.86 -8.85
N ALA A 69 13.78 11.67 -9.70
CA ALA A 69 13.98 11.53 -11.14
C ALA A 69 15.39 11.99 -11.55
N CYS A 70 15.85 11.61 -12.74
CA CYS A 70 17.17 12.01 -13.26
C CYS A 70 17.39 13.53 -13.32
N ASP A 71 16.31 14.30 -13.47
CA ASP A 71 16.31 15.78 -13.43
C ASP A 71 16.40 16.36 -12.00
N GLY A 72 16.51 15.51 -10.99
CA GLY A 72 16.56 15.90 -9.57
C GLY A 72 15.19 16.03 -8.90
N THR A 73 14.08 15.90 -9.65
CA THR A 73 12.72 16.10 -9.14
C THR A 73 12.37 15.03 -8.11
N PRO A 74 11.98 15.40 -6.87
CA PRO A 74 11.58 14.42 -5.87
C PRO A 74 10.23 13.76 -6.22
N GLY A 75 10.10 12.48 -5.91
CA GLY A 75 8.90 11.69 -6.13
C GLY A 75 8.73 10.57 -5.11
N VAL A 76 7.62 9.85 -5.25
CA VAL A 76 7.30 8.65 -4.49
C VAL A 76 6.91 7.54 -5.45
N LEU A 77 7.58 6.40 -5.36
CA LEU A 77 7.16 5.16 -5.99
C LEU A 77 6.33 4.35 -4.99
N LYS A 78 5.05 4.17 -5.27
CA LYS A 78 4.14 3.33 -4.47
C LYS A 78 3.88 2.02 -5.21
N LEU A 79 4.14 0.90 -4.54
CA LEU A 79 3.85 -0.45 -5.04
C LEU A 79 2.70 -1.06 -4.25
N CYS A 80 1.60 -1.32 -4.94
CA CYS A 80 0.37 -1.86 -4.38
C CYS A 80 0.46 -3.38 -4.26
N GLY A 81 0.04 -3.92 -3.12
CA GLY A 81 -0.08 -5.38 -2.93
C GLY A 81 -1.22 -6.02 -3.73
N ARG A 82 -2.06 -5.21 -4.37
CA ARG A 82 -3.12 -5.61 -5.30
C ARG A 82 -2.97 -4.74 -6.56
N PRO A 83 -2.38 -5.27 -7.64
CA PRO A 83 -2.04 -4.48 -8.83
C PRO A 83 -3.22 -3.71 -9.43
N GLU A 84 -4.41 -4.31 -9.44
CA GLU A 84 -5.63 -3.72 -9.96
C GLU A 84 -6.03 -2.41 -9.25
N ARG A 85 -5.52 -2.17 -8.04
CA ARG A 85 -5.77 -0.90 -7.31
C ARG A 85 -4.95 0.26 -7.87
N ALA A 86 -3.80 0.01 -8.50
CA ALA A 86 -2.94 1.07 -8.99
C ALA A 86 -3.64 1.87 -10.11
N GLY A 87 -4.26 1.19 -11.09
CA GLY A 87 -5.00 1.87 -12.16
C GLY A 87 -6.16 2.73 -11.65
N VAL A 88 -6.98 2.19 -10.74
CA VAL A 88 -8.11 2.92 -10.14
C VAL A 88 -7.61 4.14 -9.33
N GLU A 89 -6.55 3.97 -8.55
CA GLU A 89 -5.95 5.06 -7.77
C GLU A 89 -5.31 6.11 -8.69
N HIS A 90 -4.65 5.71 -9.77
CA HIS A 90 -4.11 6.63 -10.78
C HIS A 90 -5.22 7.51 -11.36
N ALA A 91 -6.33 6.90 -11.79
CA ALA A 91 -7.47 7.61 -12.37
C ALA A 91 -8.06 8.64 -11.39
N ALA A 92 -8.22 8.26 -10.11
CA ALA A 92 -8.72 9.17 -9.08
C ALA A 92 -7.75 10.35 -8.82
N LEU A 93 -6.45 10.07 -8.68
CA LEU A 93 -5.44 11.11 -8.44
C LEU A 93 -5.28 12.05 -9.64
N ARG A 94 -5.46 11.57 -10.88
CA ARG A 94 -5.49 12.41 -12.09
C ARG A 94 -6.70 13.33 -12.14
N MET A 95 -7.85 12.89 -11.63
CA MET A 95 -9.05 13.70 -11.56
C MET A 95 -8.92 14.82 -10.54
N TRP A 96 -8.30 14.54 -9.39
CA TRP A 96 -8.04 15.57 -8.39
C TRP A 96 -6.87 16.49 -8.77
N ASP A 97 -5.86 15.99 -9.46
CA ASP A 97 -4.72 16.77 -10.00
C ASP A 97 -4.14 17.83 -9.04
N GLY A 98 -3.79 17.43 -7.82
CA GLY A 98 -3.25 18.36 -6.82
C GLY A 98 -4.31 19.08 -5.98
N ARG A 99 -5.60 18.95 -6.28
CA ARG A 99 -6.71 19.58 -5.53
C ARG A 99 -7.00 18.80 -4.25
N GLY A 100 -6.13 18.97 -3.25
CA GLY A 100 -6.26 18.28 -1.95
C GLY A 100 -5.75 16.84 -1.93
N ALA A 101 -5.21 16.35 -3.05
CA ALA A 101 -4.56 15.06 -3.19
C ALA A 101 -3.22 15.21 -3.91
N VAL A 102 -2.36 14.20 -3.83
CA VAL A 102 -1.10 14.19 -4.56
C VAL A 102 -1.32 14.10 -6.07
N ARG A 103 -0.51 14.80 -6.85
CA ARG A 103 -0.43 14.61 -8.30
C ARG A 103 0.15 13.23 -8.64
N SER A 104 -0.50 12.52 -9.54
CA SER A 104 0.00 11.27 -10.12
C SER A 104 0.70 11.54 -11.45
N ARG A 105 1.95 11.10 -11.57
CA ARG A 105 2.80 11.36 -12.76
C ARG A 105 2.80 10.20 -13.74
N ARG A 106 2.95 8.97 -13.25
CA ARG A 106 2.97 7.74 -14.06
C ARG A 106 2.31 6.59 -13.29
N CYS A 107 1.84 5.60 -14.02
CA CYS A 107 1.31 4.35 -13.48
C CYS A 107 1.73 3.19 -14.36
N ASP A 108 1.97 2.04 -13.73
CA ASP A 108 2.01 0.73 -14.38
C ASP A 108 1.03 -0.18 -13.63
N PRO A 109 -0.20 -0.37 -14.16
CA PRO A 109 -1.23 -1.17 -13.49
C PRO A 109 -0.84 -2.63 -13.29
N GLU A 110 -0.11 -3.21 -14.25
CA GLU A 110 0.34 -4.61 -14.21
C GLU A 110 1.40 -4.81 -13.13
N ALA A 111 2.35 -3.88 -13.03
CA ALA A 111 3.31 -3.83 -11.93
C ALA A 111 2.66 -3.35 -10.61
N GLY A 112 1.42 -2.89 -10.62
CA GLY A 112 0.75 -2.34 -9.44
C GLY A 112 1.45 -1.09 -8.91
N ALA A 113 2.04 -0.28 -9.79
CA ALA A 113 2.94 0.80 -9.42
C ALA A 113 2.40 2.19 -9.77
N LEU A 114 2.73 3.17 -8.92
CA LEU A 114 2.40 4.57 -9.09
C LEU A 114 3.62 5.44 -8.81
N LEU A 115 3.94 6.36 -9.72
CA LEU A 115 4.87 7.44 -9.47
C LEU A 115 4.08 8.71 -9.13
N LEU A 116 4.26 9.20 -7.92
CA LEU A 116 3.52 10.33 -7.35
C LEU A 116 4.46 11.50 -7.04
N GLU A 117 3.91 12.69 -6.96
CA GLU A 117 4.63 13.80 -6.33
C GLU A 117 4.97 13.46 -4.86
N ARG A 118 6.13 13.94 -4.40
CA ARG A 118 6.53 13.76 -3.01
C ARG A 118 6.05 14.91 -2.16
N LEU A 119 5.09 14.63 -1.28
CA LEU A 119 4.74 15.57 -0.21
C LEU A 119 5.88 15.68 0.80
N ARG A 120 6.06 16.89 1.35
CA ARG A 120 6.89 17.14 2.53
C ARG A 120 6.00 17.69 3.65
N PRO A 121 5.09 16.88 4.21
CA PRO A 121 4.19 17.39 5.24
C PRO A 121 5.01 17.64 6.51
N ALA A 122 5.08 18.91 6.92
CA ALA A 122 5.67 19.28 8.20
C ALA A 122 4.74 18.91 9.39
N VAL A 123 3.44 18.74 9.13
CA VAL A 123 2.41 18.51 10.15
C VAL A 123 1.40 17.48 9.65
N THR A 124 1.00 16.56 10.54
CA THR A 124 -0.05 15.57 10.25
C THR A 124 -1.37 15.98 10.90
N LEU A 125 -2.52 15.55 10.36
CA LEU A 125 -3.81 15.80 11.03
C LEU A 125 -3.85 15.20 12.45
N ARG A 126 -3.14 14.08 12.67
CA ARG A 126 -3.04 13.41 13.98
C ARG A 126 -2.36 14.26 15.05
N SER A 127 -1.50 15.20 14.65
CA SER A 127 -0.81 16.10 15.59
C SER A 127 -1.58 17.40 15.86
N LEU A 128 -2.75 17.60 15.26
CA LEU A 128 -3.57 18.79 15.47
C LEU A 128 -4.65 18.54 16.53
N PRO A 129 -5.11 19.59 17.25
CA PRO A 129 -6.35 19.52 18.02
C PRO A 129 -7.52 19.09 17.15
N GLU A 130 -8.44 18.30 17.71
CA GLU A 130 -9.54 17.67 16.97
C GLU A 130 -10.36 18.67 16.15
N ALA A 131 -10.77 19.79 16.75
CA ALA A 131 -11.53 20.82 16.06
C ALA A 131 -10.82 21.32 14.78
N LYS A 132 -9.50 21.52 14.83
CA LYS A 132 -8.72 21.91 13.66
C LYS A 132 -8.60 20.75 12.66
N ALA A 133 -8.36 19.53 13.13
CA ALA A 133 -8.30 18.36 12.25
C ALA A 133 -9.61 18.15 11.47
N VAL A 134 -10.76 18.37 12.11
CA VAL A 134 -12.08 18.32 11.47
C VAL A 134 -12.21 19.39 10.40
N LEU A 135 -11.86 20.64 10.71
CA LEU A 135 -11.92 21.74 9.73
C LEU A 135 -11.03 21.48 8.50
N GLU A 136 -9.80 21.02 8.71
CA GLU A 136 -8.89 20.65 7.62
C GLU A 136 -9.44 19.47 6.79
N THR A 137 -10.04 18.47 7.45
CA THR A 137 -10.67 17.32 6.80
C THR A 137 -11.84 17.76 5.91
N VAL A 138 -12.73 18.62 6.42
CA VAL A 138 -13.86 19.15 5.64
C VAL A 138 -13.37 19.99 4.48
N SER A 139 -12.34 20.82 4.70
CA SER A 139 -11.71 21.64 3.66
C SER A 139 -11.14 20.79 2.53
N VAL A 140 -10.40 19.73 2.85
CA VAL A 140 -9.91 18.75 1.86
C VAL A 140 -11.07 18.02 1.19
N GLY A 141 -12.04 17.52 1.97
CA GLY A 141 -13.20 16.79 1.46
C GLY A 141 -13.98 17.58 0.41
N ARG A 142 -14.17 18.89 0.63
CA ARG A 142 -14.81 19.78 -0.36
C ARG A 142 -14.01 19.90 -1.67
N ARG A 143 -12.67 19.90 -1.62
CA ARG A 143 -11.84 19.92 -2.84
C ARG A 143 -11.86 18.59 -3.60
N LEU A 144 -11.97 17.48 -2.87
CA LEU A 144 -12.03 16.14 -3.45
C LEU A 144 -13.43 15.78 -3.97
N TRP A 145 -14.46 16.56 -3.61
CA TRP A 145 -15.84 16.36 -4.04
C TRP A 145 -16.03 16.86 -5.47
N VAL A 146 -15.65 16.01 -6.42
CA VAL A 146 -15.76 16.24 -7.86
C VAL A 146 -16.63 15.15 -8.48
N GLU A 147 -17.45 15.53 -9.46
CA GLU A 147 -18.21 14.56 -10.25
C GLU A 147 -17.23 13.75 -11.11
N PRO A 148 -17.27 12.42 -11.05
CA PRO A 148 -16.37 11.62 -11.86
C PRO A 148 -16.83 11.59 -13.33
N GLU A 149 -15.85 11.66 -14.24
CA GLU A 149 -16.12 11.61 -15.68
C GLU A 149 -16.86 10.31 -16.08
N PRO A 150 -17.75 10.37 -17.09
CA PRO A 150 -18.43 9.20 -17.61
C PRO A 150 -17.44 8.08 -17.97
N GLY A 151 -17.76 6.84 -17.60
CA GLY A 151 -16.89 5.67 -17.85
C GLY A 151 -15.72 5.52 -16.88
N HIS A 152 -15.73 6.21 -15.74
CA HIS A 152 -14.71 6.06 -14.70
C HIS A 152 -14.59 4.60 -14.18
N PRO A 153 -13.40 4.16 -13.74
CA PRO A 153 -13.20 2.82 -13.21
C PRO A 153 -13.54 2.68 -11.72
N PHE A 154 -14.08 3.73 -11.09
CA PHE A 154 -14.32 3.74 -9.64
C PHE A 154 -15.48 2.82 -9.25
N PRO A 155 -15.30 1.95 -8.24
CA PRO A 155 -16.38 1.16 -7.72
C PRO A 155 -17.37 2.05 -6.95
N SER A 156 -18.64 1.70 -7.03
CA SER A 156 -19.67 2.27 -6.17
C SER A 156 -19.41 1.96 -4.69
N VAL A 157 -20.01 2.75 -3.80
CA VAL A 157 -19.99 2.50 -2.35
C VAL A 157 -20.57 1.12 -2.03
N ALA A 158 -21.62 0.70 -2.74
CA ALA A 158 -22.26 -0.59 -2.56
C ALA A 158 -21.29 -1.74 -2.89
N GLU A 159 -20.62 -1.70 -4.03
CA GLU A 159 -19.64 -2.71 -4.44
C GLU A 159 -18.47 -2.80 -3.47
N ARG A 160 -17.94 -1.64 -3.07
CA ARG A 160 -16.84 -1.55 -2.11
C ARG A 160 -17.22 -2.11 -0.75
N SER A 161 -18.41 -1.77 -0.25
CA SER A 161 -18.92 -2.25 1.03
C SER A 161 -19.19 -3.76 0.97
N ALA A 162 -19.73 -4.27 -0.14
CA ALA A 162 -19.96 -5.69 -0.34
C ALA A 162 -18.65 -6.50 -0.38
N GLU A 163 -17.56 -5.97 -0.96
CA GLU A 163 -16.23 -6.58 -0.88
C GLU A 163 -15.76 -6.70 0.58
N GLY A 164 -15.87 -5.61 1.34
CA GLY A 164 -15.50 -5.57 2.76
C GLY A 164 -16.31 -6.55 3.60
N ALA A 165 -17.63 -6.59 3.42
CA ALA A 165 -18.52 -7.51 4.13
C ALA A 165 -18.20 -8.98 3.83
N ARG A 166 -17.89 -9.31 2.56
CA ARG A 166 -17.44 -10.67 2.17
C ARG A 166 -16.13 -11.05 2.86
N PHE A 167 -15.18 -10.12 2.94
CA PHE A 167 -13.93 -10.34 3.65
C PHE A 167 -14.15 -10.60 5.15
N LEU A 168 -14.97 -9.78 5.82
CA LEU A 168 -15.30 -9.96 7.23
C LEU A 168 -15.96 -11.31 7.51
N ARG A 169 -16.95 -11.71 6.69
CA ARG A 169 -17.61 -13.02 6.84
C ARG A 169 -16.63 -14.19 6.76
N ARG A 170 -15.64 -14.15 5.86
CA ARG A 170 -14.62 -15.20 5.74
C ARG A 170 -13.67 -15.27 6.95
N MET A 171 -13.44 -14.16 7.64
CA MET A 171 -12.61 -14.15 8.86
C MET A 171 -13.36 -14.68 10.09
N VAL A 172 -14.69 -14.60 10.09
CA VAL A 172 -15.56 -15.00 11.21
C VAL A 172 -16.10 -16.43 11.02
N SER A 173 -15.66 -17.16 10.01
CA SER A 173 -16.05 -18.57 9.82
C SER A 173 -15.85 -19.35 11.13
N PRO A 174 -16.89 -20.04 11.65
CA PRO A 174 -16.85 -20.63 12.98
C PRO A 174 -15.69 -21.62 13.08
N LYS A 175 -14.98 -21.56 14.21
CA LYS A 175 -14.03 -22.59 14.62
C LYS A 175 -14.76 -23.93 14.54
N PRO A 176 -14.22 -24.99 13.89
CA PRO A 176 -14.87 -26.29 13.92
C PRO A 176 -15.14 -26.64 15.38
N ALA A 177 -16.37 -27.09 15.67
CA ALA A 177 -16.70 -27.58 16.99
C ALA A 177 -15.67 -28.65 17.34
N VAL A 178 -14.89 -28.40 18.39
CA VAL A 178 -14.09 -29.47 18.98
C VAL A 178 -15.12 -30.40 19.57
N SER A 179 -15.39 -31.52 18.90
CA SER A 179 -16.11 -32.63 19.50
C SER A 179 -15.24 -33.13 20.64
N GLY A 180 -15.52 -32.66 21.85
CA GLY A 180 -15.04 -33.32 23.04
C GLY A 180 -15.74 -34.67 23.07
N GLU A 181 -15.07 -35.71 22.57
CA GLU A 181 -15.36 -37.05 23.07
C GLU A 181 -15.04 -36.99 24.56
N ALA A 182 -16.08 -37.13 25.39
CA ALA A 182 -15.90 -37.37 26.80
C ALA A 182 -15.05 -38.64 26.91
N VAL A 183 -13.83 -38.48 27.41
CA VAL A 183 -13.08 -39.63 27.91
C VAL A 183 -13.90 -40.14 29.09
N SER A 184 -14.63 -41.23 28.87
CA SER A 184 -15.24 -42.00 29.94
C SER A 184 -14.10 -42.51 30.82
N ASP A 185 -13.90 -41.87 31.95
CA ASP A 185 -13.06 -42.39 33.02
C ASP A 185 -13.89 -43.52 33.66
N GLU A 186 -13.75 -44.74 33.17
CA GLU A 186 -14.27 -45.91 33.89
C GLU A 186 -13.40 -46.09 35.14
N PRO A 187 -14.00 -46.16 36.34
CA PRO A 187 -13.24 -46.43 37.54
C PRO A 187 -12.70 -47.86 37.48
N ASP A 188 -11.39 -47.97 37.55
CA ASP A 188 -10.68 -49.22 37.82
C ASP A 188 -11.07 -49.73 39.22
N VAL A 189 -12.15 -50.52 39.27
CA VAL A 189 -12.51 -51.30 40.45
C VAL A 189 -11.69 -52.59 40.35
N GLY A 190 -10.47 -52.53 40.89
CA GLY A 190 -9.64 -53.71 41.12
C GLY A 190 -10.35 -54.67 42.08
N ASP A 191 -10.56 -55.90 41.63
CA ASP A 191 -10.95 -57.03 42.46
C ASP A 191 -9.73 -57.57 43.23
N ALA A 192 -9.91 -57.71 44.55
CA ALA A 192 -9.21 -58.53 45.55
C ALA A 192 -7.74 -58.25 45.91
#